data_AF-J9EWW4-F1
#
_entry.id   AF-J9EWW4-F1
#
_cell.length_a   1.000
_cell.length_b   1.000
_cell.length_c   1.000
_cell.angle_alpha   90.00
_cell.angle_beta   90.00
_cell.angle_gamma   90.00
#
_symmetry.space_group_name_H-M   'P 1'
#
loop_
_entity.id
_entity.type
_entity.pdbx_description
1 polymer ?
#
loop_
_entity_poly.entity_id
_entity_poly.type
_entity_poly.pdbx_seq_one_letter_code
_entity_poly.pdbx_strand_id
1 'polypeptide(L)'
;MCALEDILKTSTYDPRDIHVSAIDTGFGWNMDTIIPVMDVFRLALLNRTLNRIYCSLDMESEKSARGLETIQRLTNFLVSASSDPIRILVCRAMANSAMHQWGRAMLIHDVNTTLKYVAAQLNSAKHALQLAAATALANWALILLRHTESGKIAELGPREDALRAIIQAIGDIVSFGDFNQIALIRLLQAIVTLMWGDVAIIQLAKGRDIIGIVNRIKDAVVDESGKAVARDIIEMAYSL
;
A
#
# COMPACT_ATOMS: atom_id res chain seq x y z
N MET A 1 -7.88 16.02 6.22
CA MET A 1 -7.37 15.04 7.21
C MET A 1 -8.34 15.04 8.38
N CYS A 2 -8.75 13.88 8.87
CA CYS A 2 -9.78 13.76 9.91
C CYS A 2 -9.11 13.92 11.29
N ALA A 3 -9.65 14.77 12.18
CA ALA A 3 -9.06 15.07 13.49
C ALA A 3 -8.70 13.82 14.31
N LEU A 4 -9.46 12.72 14.14
CA LEU A 4 -9.20 11.44 14.80
C LEU A 4 -7.89 10.77 14.34
N GLU A 5 -7.53 10.90 13.06
CA GLU A 5 -6.25 10.37 12.54
C GLU A 5 -5.07 11.15 13.12
N ASP A 6 -5.20 12.48 13.23
CA ASP A 6 -4.15 13.33 13.79
C ASP A 6 -3.98 13.07 15.29
N ILE A 7 -5.08 12.89 16.02
CA ILE A 7 -5.06 12.45 17.42
C ILE A 7 -4.33 11.12 17.53
N LEU A 8 -4.71 10.09 16.78
CA LEU A 8 -4.11 8.75 16.97
C LEU A 8 -2.64 8.67 16.54
N LYS A 9 -2.20 9.50 15.59
CA LYS A 9 -0.78 9.63 15.22
C LYS A 9 0.06 10.27 16.32
N THR A 10 -0.52 11.21 17.07
CA THR A 10 0.22 12.05 18.04
C THR A 10 -0.09 11.69 19.50
N SER A 11 -1.09 10.86 19.73
CA SER A 11 -1.60 10.50 21.05
C SER A 11 -0.56 9.71 21.83
N THR A 12 -0.37 10.13 23.08
CA THR A 12 0.38 9.41 24.11
C THR A 12 -0.48 8.38 24.85
N TYR A 13 -1.76 8.22 24.46
CA TYR A 13 -2.66 7.24 25.05
C TYR A 13 -2.13 5.83 24.83
N ASP A 14 -1.93 5.11 25.94
CA ASP A 14 -1.51 3.72 25.90
C ASP A 14 -2.74 2.79 25.91
N PRO A 15 -2.98 2.03 24.83
CA PRO A 15 -4.10 1.10 24.76
C PRO A 15 -3.99 0.01 25.82
N ARG A 16 -5.03 -0.09 26.65
CA ARG A 16 -5.25 -1.23 27.56
C ARG A 16 -5.67 -2.51 26.82
N ASP A 17 -5.47 -3.66 27.46
CA ASP A 17 -5.82 -4.98 26.92
C ASP A 17 -7.30 -5.09 26.47
N ILE A 18 -8.21 -4.35 27.10
CA ILE A 18 -9.62 -4.31 26.68
C ILE A 18 -9.81 -3.79 25.25
N HIS A 19 -8.99 -2.86 24.77
CA HIS A 19 -9.08 -2.37 23.39
C HIS A 19 -8.59 -3.41 22.39
N VAL A 20 -7.52 -4.14 22.75
CA VAL A 20 -7.00 -5.24 21.93
C VAL A 20 -8.04 -6.35 21.84
N SER A 21 -8.59 -6.76 22.98
CA SER A 21 -9.65 -7.78 23.07
C SER A 21 -10.91 -7.38 22.29
N ALA A 22 -11.31 -6.11 22.33
CA ALA A 22 -12.46 -5.61 21.57
C ALA A 22 -12.25 -5.72 20.05
N ILE A 23 -11.05 -5.37 19.55
CA ILE A 23 -10.71 -5.51 18.14
C ILE A 23 -10.64 -6.99 17.74
N ASP A 24 -9.98 -7.82 18.55
CA ASP A 24 -9.87 -9.27 18.31
C ASP A 24 -11.26 -9.92 18.23
N THR A 25 -12.15 -9.58 19.17
CA THR A 25 -13.54 -10.05 19.17
C THR A 25 -14.31 -9.53 17.96
N GLY A 26 -14.09 -8.25 17.60
CA GLY A 26 -14.71 -7.63 16.43
C GLY A 26 -14.34 -8.31 15.12
N PHE A 27 -13.11 -8.82 15.00
CA PHE A 27 -12.70 -9.56 13.81
C PHE A 27 -13.41 -10.91 13.61
N GLY A 28 -14.09 -11.41 14.64
CA GLY A 28 -14.98 -12.57 14.52
C GLY A 28 -16.36 -12.24 13.93
N TRP A 29 -16.65 -10.97 13.61
CA TRP A 29 -17.93 -10.57 13.04
C TRP A 29 -18.05 -11.00 11.58
N ASN A 30 -19.29 -11.22 11.13
CA ASN A 30 -19.60 -11.57 9.75
C ASN A 30 -19.16 -10.45 8.79
N MET A 31 -18.86 -10.83 7.54
CA MET A 31 -18.45 -9.88 6.50
C MET A 31 -19.42 -8.71 6.31
N ASP A 32 -20.72 -8.95 6.48
CA ASP A 32 -21.75 -7.91 6.33
C ASP A 32 -21.73 -6.87 7.45
N THR A 33 -21.15 -7.20 8.61
CA THR A 33 -21.13 -6.33 9.80
C THR A 33 -19.73 -5.89 10.21
N ILE A 34 -18.67 -6.34 9.53
CA ILE A 34 -17.27 -6.09 9.92
C ILE A 34 -16.78 -4.66 9.65
N ILE A 35 -17.51 -3.87 8.86
CA ILE A 35 -17.07 -2.52 8.41
C ILE A 35 -16.65 -1.62 9.58
N PRO A 36 -17.42 -1.47 10.68
CA PRO A 36 -17.02 -0.61 11.80
C PRO A 36 -15.73 -1.09 12.48
N VAL A 37 -15.56 -2.42 12.60
CA VAL A 37 -14.36 -3.01 13.19
C VAL A 37 -13.14 -2.69 12.32
N MET A 38 -13.26 -2.84 11.01
CA MET A 38 -12.17 -2.52 10.08
C MET A 38 -11.84 -1.02 10.07
N ASP A 39 -12.84 -0.15 10.22
CA ASP A 39 -12.64 1.30 10.31
C ASP A 39 -11.89 1.71 11.59
N VAL A 40 -12.24 1.10 12.74
CA VAL A 40 -11.47 1.24 13.99
C VAL A 40 -10.06 0.66 13.84
N PHE A 41 -9.93 -0.50 13.21
CA PHE A 41 -8.65 -1.19 13.07
C PHE A 41 -7.65 -0.38 12.23
N ARG A 42 -8.06 0.17 11.08
CA ARG A 42 -7.16 1.00 10.26
C ARG A 42 -6.63 2.21 11.06
N LEU A 43 -7.43 2.75 11.96
CA LEU A 43 -7.07 3.89 12.80
C LEU A 43 -6.16 3.45 13.95
N ALA A 44 -6.44 2.31 14.56
CA ALA A 44 -5.61 1.69 15.58
C ALA A 44 -4.16 1.52 15.11
N LEU A 45 -3.94 1.14 13.85
CA LEU A 45 -2.59 0.96 13.28
C LEU A 45 -1.75 2.24 13.21
N LEU A 46 -2.34 3.43 13.38
CA LEU A 46 -1.60 4.69 13.52
C LEU A 46 -0.99 4.85 14.91
N ASN A 47 -1.56 4.23 15.95
CA ASN A 47 -1.02 4.24 17.31
C ASN A 47 0.19 3.30 17.41
N ARG A 48 1.26 3.76 18.05
CA ARG A 48 2.53 3.01 18.15
C ARG A 48 2.37 1.67 18.87
N THR A 49 1.67 1.63 19.99
CA THR A 49 1.47 0.41 20.79
C THR A 49 0.63 -0.61 20.02
N LEU A 50 -0.48 -0.20 19.42
CA LEU A 50 -1.34 -1.10 18.64
C LEU A 50 -0.64 -1.58 17.37
N ASN A 51 0.08 -0.70 16.67
CA ASN A 51 0.88 -1.11 15.51
C ASN A 51 1.90 -2.18 15.89
N ARG A 52 2.61 -2.02 17.01
CA ARG A 52 3.50 -3.06 17.52
C ARG A 52 2.75 -4.37 17.78
N ILE A 53 1.63 -4.32 18.51
CA ILE A 53 0.86 -5.52 18.87
C ILE A 53 0.39 -6.30 17.63
N TYR A 54 -0.19 -5.61 16.64
CA TYR A 54 -0.76 -6.28 15.47
C TYR A 54 0.24 -6.57 14.37
N CYS A 55 1.31 -5.79 14.25
CA CYS A 55 2.27 -5.94 13.15
C CYS A 55 3.58 -6.61 13.56
N SER A 56 3.85 -6.89 14.84
CA SER A 56 5.09 -7.55 15.23
C SER A 56 5.18 -8.95 14.62
N LEU A 57 6.32 -9.21 13.97
CA LEU A 57 6.71 -10.54 13.49
C LEU A 57 7.44 -11.34 14.57
N ASP A 58 8.01 -10.65 15.55
CA ASP A 58 8.74 -11.25 16.66
C ASP A 58 7.78 -11.55 17.82
N MET A 59 8.04 -12.66 18.50
CA MET A 59 7.42 -12.94 19.80
C MET A 59 8.08 -12.06 20.86
N GLU A 60 7.36 -11.04 21.34
CA GLU A 60 7.76 -10.27 22.51
C GLU A 60 6.99 -10.81 23.73
N SER A 61 7.70 -11.46 24.66
CA SER A 61 7.12 -12.11 25.87
C SER A 61 6.19 -13.29 25.55
N GLU A 62 5.36 -13.74 26.50
CA GLU A 62 4.38 -14.85 26.32
C GLU A 62 3.26 -14.56 25.28
N LYS A 63 3.31 -13.43 24.57
CA LYS A 63 2.30 -13.05 23.56
C LYS A 63 2.78 -13.48 22.16
N SER A 64 1.92 -14.18 21.43
CA SER A 64 2.20 -14.68 20.08
C SER A 64 2.43 -13.54 19.07
N ALA A 65 3.35 -13.72 18.13
CA ALA A 65 3.52 -12.82 16.99
C ALA A 65 2.23 -12.77 16.15
N ARG A 66 1.69 -11.57 15.94
CA ARG A 66 0.40 -11.36 15.24
C ARG A 66 0.55 -10.80 13.83
N GLY A 67 1.74 -10.36 13.44
CA GLY A 67 1.98 -9.71 12.15
C GLY A 67 1.59 -10.57 10.95
N LEU A 68 1.96 -11.85 10.97
CA LEU A 68 1.63 -12.78 9.88
C LEU A 68 0.13 -13.03 9.77
N GLU A 69 -0.54 -13.27 10.90
CA GLU A 69 -1.99 -13.43 10.92
C GLU A 69 -2.70 -12.16 10.42
N THR A 70 -2.22 -10.99 10.82
CA THR A 70 -2.77 -9.70 10.42
C THR A 70 -2.67 -9.49 8.92
N ILE A 71 -1.49 -9.69 8.31
CA ILE A 71 -1.32 -9.47 6.87
C ILE A 71 -2.08 -10.52 6.04
N GLN A 72 -2.13 -11.77 6.49
CA GLN A 72 -2.93 -12.83 5.86
C GLN A 72 -4.42 -12.49 5.91
N ARG A 73 -4.92 -12.04 7.06
CA ARG A 73 -6.32 -11.64 7.24
C ARG A 73 -6.69 -10.45 6.34
N LEU A 74 -5.85 -9.42 6.30
CA LEU A 74 -6.05 -8.26 5.41
C LEU A 74 -6.04 -8.69 3.93
N THR A 75 -5.11 -9.57 3.54
CA THR A 75 -5.05 -10.11 2.17
C THR A 75 -6.32 -10.91 1.84
N ASN A 76 -6.78 -11.76 2.75
CA ASN A 76 -8.01 -12.54 2.57
C ASN A 76 -9.23 -11.65 2.38
N PHE A 77 -9.32 -10.50 3.04
CA PHE A 77 -10.41 -9.55 2.78
C PHE A 77 -10.34 -8.94 1.38
N LEU A 78 -9.15 -8.69 0.81
CA LEU A 78 -9.05 -8.23 -0.59
C LEU A 78 -9.49 -9.30 -1.58
N VAL A 79 -9.21 -10.57 -1.27
CA VAL A 79 -9.59 -11.71 -2.13
C VAL A 79 -11.08 -12.03 -2.04
N SER A 80 -11.63 -12.08 -0.83
CA SER A 80 -12.96 -12.63 -0.57
C SER A 80 -14.08 -11.60 -0.47
N ALA A 81 -13.77 -10.34 -0.13
CA ALA A 81 -14.82 -9.34 0.03
C ALA A 81 -15.43 -9.00 -1.33
N SER A 82 -16.76 -9.10 -1.46
CA SER A 82 -17.52 -8.52 -2.57
C SER A 82 -17.79 -7.02 -2.39
N SER A 83 -17.62 -6.51 -1.15
CA SER A 83 -17.97 -5.15 -0.75
C SER A 83 -16.79 -4.18 -0.90
N ASP A 84 -16.96 -3.14 -1.74
CA ASP A 84 -15.99 -2.06 -1.93
C ASP A 84 -15.56 -1.38 -0.61
N PRO A 85 -16.47 -1.04 0.34
CA PRO A 85 -16.10 -0.50 1.64
C PRO A 85 -15.04 -1.31 2.39
N ILE A 86 -15.15 -2.64 2.40
CA ILE A 86 -14.19 -3.50 3.10
C ILE A 86 -12.83 -3.38 2.42
N ARG A 87 -12.78 -3.50 1.08
CA ARG A 87 -11.53 -3.36 0.31
C ARG A 87 -10.87 -2.00 0.52
N ILE A 88 -11.66 -0.92 0.56
CA ILE A 88 -11.17 0.44 0.84
C ILE A 88 -10.50 0.50 2.21
N LEU A 89 -11.19 0.00 3.25
CA LEU A 89 -10.68 0.05 4.62
C LEU A 89 -9.45 -0.83 4.80
N VAL A 90 -9.37 -1.97 4.11
CA VAL A 90 -8.20 -2.85 4.11
C VAL A 90 -7.00 -2.17 3.46
N CYS A 91 -7.16 -1.55 2.29
CA CYS A 91 -6.08 -0.78 1.67
C CYS A 91 -5.61 0.37 2.59
N ARG A 92 -6.54 1.04 3.27
CA ARG A 92 -6.19 2.08 4.28
C ARG A 92 -5.48 1.49 5.50
N ALA A 93 -5.87 0.32 5.98
CA ALA A 93 -5.21 -0.36 7.09
C ALA A 93 -3.75 -0.70 6.71
N MET A 94 -3.53 -1.26 5.51
CA MET A 94 -2.18 -1.53 4.98
C MET A 94 -1.36 -0.25 4.79
N ALA A 95 -1.98 0.84 4.32
CA ALA A 95 -1.29 2.12 4.23
C ALA A 95 -0.88 2.64 5.63
N ASN A 96 -1.78 2.55 6.62
CA ASN A 96 -1.56 3.04 7.97
C ASN A 96 -0.56 2.18 8.76
N SER A 97 -0.47 0.87 8.51
CA SER A 97 0.52 0.02 9.19
C SER A 97 1.95 0.49 8.92
N ALA A 98 2.24 1.04 7.74
CA ALA A 98 3.56 1.56 7.36
C ALA A 98 4.08 2.71 8.24
N MET A 99 3.24 3.33 9.07
CA MET A 99 3.59 4.43 9.96
C MET A 99 4.75 4.05 10.91
N HIS A 100 4.73 2.84 11.46
CA HIS A 100 5.73 2.37 12.43
C HIS A 100 6.54 1.19 11.90
N GLN A 101 7.67 0.91 12.54
CA GLN A 101 8.65 -0.07 12.05
C GLN A 101 8.10 -1.50 11.97
N TRP A 102 7.25 -1.92 12.91
CA TRP A 102 6.66 -3.26 12.91
C TRP A 102 5.75 -3.46 11.71
N GLY A 103 4.88 -2.49 11.41
CA GLY A 103 4.06 -2.53 10.20
C GLY A 103 4.89 -2.52 8.92
N ARG A 104 5.98 -1.75 8.84
CA ARG A 104 6.89 -1.82 7.68
C ARG A 104 7.51 -3.21 7.51
N ALA A 105 7.98 -3.82 8.61
CA ALA A 105 8.55 -5.17 8.58
C ALA A 105 7.50 -6.23 8.17
N MET A 106 6.29 -6.15 8.72
CA MET A 106 5.17 -7.02 8.36
C MET A 106 4.82 -6.93 6.87
N LEU A 107 4.73 -5.71 6.32
CA LEU A 107 4.33 -5.47 4.93
C LEU A 107 5.31 -6.05 3.90
N ILE A 108 6.58 -6.25 4.25
CA ILE A 108 7.58 -6.80 3.34
C ILE A 108 7.78 -8.32 3.48
N HIS A 109 7.16 -8.97 4.46
CA HIS A 109 7.33 -10.41 4.70
C HIS A 109 6.74 -11.29 3.58
N ASP A 110 5.59 -10.92 3.01
CA ASP A 110 4.97 -11.57 1.84
C ASP A 110 4.47 -10.50 0.85
N VAL A 111 5.42 -9.69 0.40
CA VAL A 111 5.14 -8.54 -0.46
C VAL A 111 4.54 -8.97 -1.79
N ASN A 112 5.02 -10.08 -2.38
CA ASN A 112 4.63 -10.49 -3.73
C ASN A 112 3.16 -10.89 -3.84
N THR A 113 2.63 -11.59 -2.83
CA THR A 113 1.22 -12.01 -2.83
C THR A 113 0.31 -10.82 -2.53
N THR A 114 0.60 -10.12 -1.44
CA THR A 114 -0.26 -9.05 -0.94
C THR A 114 -0.33 -7.87 -1.91
N LEU A 115 0.80 -7.46 -2.46
CA LEU A 115 0.89 -6.29 -3.32
C LEU A 115 0.11 -6.48 -4.62
N LYS A 116 0.09 -7.70 -5.19
CA LYS A 116 -0.73 -8.01 -6.37
C LYS A 116 -2.22 -7.76 -6.12
N TYR A 117 -2.73 -8.21 -4.97
CA TYR A 117 -4.13 -7.99 -4.62
C TYR A 117 -4.46 -6.52 -4.37
N VAL A 118 -3.51 -5.74 -3.83
CA VAL A 118 -3.66 -4.28 -3.69
C VAL A 118 -3.61 -3.59 -5.05
N ALA A 119 -2.66 -3.95 -5.92
CA ALA A 119 -2.51 -3.38 -7.26
C ALA A 119 -3.76 -3.61 -8.12
N ALA A 120 -4.38 -4.78 -8.03
CA ALA A 120 -5.64 -5.07 -8.70
C ALA A 120 -6.77 -4.09 -8.34
N GLN A 121 -6.74 -3.47 -7.15
CA GLN A 121 -7.75 -2.50 -6.72
C GLN A 121 -7.65 -1.15 -7.45
N LEU A 122 -6.54 -0.86 -8.14
CA LEU A 122 -6.39 0.34 -8.97
C LEU A 122 -7.46 0.40 -10.06
N ASN A 123 -7.96 -0.75 -10.52
CA ASN A 123 -8.95 -0.84 -11.60
C ASN A 123 -10.40 -0.68 -11.13
N SER A 124 -10.63 -0.43 -9.84
CA SER A 124 -11.98 -0.21 -9.32
C SER A 124 -12.59 1.07 -9.90
N ALA A 125 -13.89 1.07 -10.17
CA ALA A 125 -14.63 2.29 -10.50
C ALA A 125 -14.79 3.25 -9.30
N LYS A 126 -14.46 2.80 -8.07
CA LYS A 126 -14.57 3.63 -6.86
C LYS A 126 -13.28 4.42 -6.64
N HIS A 127 -13.36 5.74 -6.80
CA HIS A 127 -12.25 6.66 -6.53
C HIS A 127 -11.61 6.50 -5.15
N ALA A 128 -12.41 6.24 -4.11
CA ALA A 128 -11.90 6.02 -2.76
C ALA A 128 -11.03 4.76 -2.65
N LEU A 129 -11.35 3.71 -3.43
CA LEU A 129 -10.59 2.47 -3.48
C LEU A 129 -9.29 2.65 -4.27
N GLN A 130 -9.37 3.30 -5.44
CA GLN A 130 -8.20 3.67 -6.23
C GLN A 130 -7.18 4.45 -5.38
N LEU A 131 -7.64 5.47 -4.64
CA LEU A 131 -6.78 6.29 -3.79
C LEU A 131 -6.18 5.50 -2.64
N ALA A 132 -6.97 4.66 -1.96
CA ALA A 132 -6.47 3.84 -0.86
C ALA A 132 -5.40 2.85 -1.34
N ALA A 133 -5.63 2.19 -2.48
CA ALA A 133 -4.69 1.26 -3.09
C ALA A 133 -3.39 1.97 -3.52
N ALA A 134 -3.50 3.07 -4.27
CA ALA A 134 -2.34 3.84 -4.70
C ALA A 134 -1.51 4.37 -3.52
N THR A 135 -2.16 4.77 -2.42
CA THR A 135 -1.48 5.22 -1.20
C THR A 135 -0.70 4.08 -0.53
N ALA A 136 -1.31 2.89 -0.43
CA ALA A 136 -0.62 1.73 0.12
C ALA A 136 0.59 1.32 -0.75
N LEU A 137 0.43 1.29 -2.08
CA LEU A 137 1.50 1.00 -3.03
C LEU A 137 2.66 2.00 -2.95
N ALA A 138 2.36 3.29 -2.82
CA ALA A 138 3.39 4.32 -2.64
C ALA A 138 4.17 4.11 -1.32
N ASN A 139 3.50 3.69 -0.25
CA ASN A 139 4.19 3.35 1.00
C ASN A 139 5.08 2.11 0.82
N TRP A 140 4.60 1.06 0.14
CA TRP A 140 5.45 -0.10 -0.21
C TRP A 140 6.67 0.30 -1.02
N ALA A 141 6.50 1.10 -2.06
CA ALA A 141 7.59 1.58 -2.90
C ALA A 141 8.68 2.27 -2.06
N LEU A 142 8.28 3.15 -1.13
CA LEU A 142 9.20 3.84 -0.23
C LEU A 142 9.88 2.88 0.77
N ILE A 143 9.15 1.92 1.33
CA ILE A 143 9.72 0.91 2.25
C ILE A 143 10.80 0.10 1.51
N LEU A 144 10.48 -0.39 0.31
CA LEU A 144 11.38 -1.22 -0.48
C LEU A 144 12.63 -0.43 -0.91
N LEU A 145 12.47 0.82 -1.37
CA LEU A 145 13.61 1.68 -1.70
C LEU A 145 14.55 1.84 -0.50
N ARG A 146 14.01 2.20 0.67
CA ARG A 146 14.81 2.37 1.90
C ARG A 146 15.48 1.07 2.34
N HIS A 147 14.83 -0.07 2.16
CA HIS A 147 15.42 -1.37 2.46
C HIS A 147 16.61 -1.68 1.55
N THR A 148 16.48 -1.45 0.25
CA THR A 148 17.59 -1.57 -0.72
C THR A 148 18.73 -0.62 -0.38
N GLU A 149 18.44 0.67 -0.15
CA GLU A 149 19.47 1.68 0.18
C GLU A 149 20.19 1.40 1.50
N SER A 150 19.51 0.77 2.47
CA SER A 150 20.12 0.39 3.74
C SER A 150 21.04 -0.82 3.67
N GLY A 151 21.18 -1.47 2.50
CA GLY A 151 21.98 -2.68 2.31
C GLY A 151 21.40 -3.92 3.03
N LYS A 152 20.20 -3.84 3.60
CA LYS A 152 19.53 -4.95 4.30
C LYS A 152 18.99 -6.02 3.36
N ILE A 153 18.81 -5.69 2.10
CA ILE A 153 18.38 -6.61 1.04
C ILE A 153 19.36 -6.42 -0.11
N ALA A 154 20.15 -7.46 -0.40
CA ALA A 154 21.05 -7.48 -1.56
C ALA A 154 20.28 -7.69 -2.87
N GLU A 155 19.06 -8.23 -2.79
CA GLU A 155 18.24 -8.59 -3.93
C GLU A 155 17.24 -7.48 -4.31
N LEU A 156 17.31 -7.04 -5.56
CA LEU A 156 16.37 -6.08 -6.16
C LEU A 156 14.99 -6.68 -6.46
N GLY A 157 14.87 -8.01 -6.36
CA GLY A 157 13.68 -8.79 -6.70
C GLY A 157 12.36 -8.24 -6.15
N PRO A 158 12.26 -7.87 -4.85
CA PRO A 158 11.01 -7.32 -4.31
C PRO A 158 10.54 -6.01 -4.96
N ARG A 159 11.47 -5.12 -5.36
CA ARG A 159 11.12 -3.87 -6.07
C ARG A 159 10.68 -4.16 -7.50
N GLU A 160 11.39 -5.07 -8.16
CA GLU A 160 11.05 -5.53 -9.51
C GLU A 160 9.65 -6.17 -9.55
N ASP A 161 9.36 -7.07 -8.61
CA ASP A 161 8.08 -7.76 -8.50
C ASP A 161 6.94 -6.78 -8.16
N ALA A 162 7.20 -5.80 -7.29
CA ALA A 162 6.24 -4.74 -6.99
C ALA A 162 5.90 -3.92 -8.25
N LEU A 163 6.91 -3.50 -9.01
CA LEU A 163 6.71 -2.74 -10.25
C LEU A 163 5.97 -3.58 -11.30
N ARG A 164 6.35 -4.85 -11.44
CA ARG A 164 5.69 -5.79 -12.35
C ARG A 164 4.21 -5.96 -12.02
N ALA A 165 3.86 -6.11 -10.75
CA ALA A 165 2.47 -6.23 -10.30
C ALA A 165 1.67 -4.96 -10.61
N ILE A 166 2.26 -3.77 -10.43
CA ILE A 166 1.63 -2.49 -10.78
C ILE A 166 1.39 -2.41 -12.29
N ILE A 167 2.43 -2.65 -13.10
CA ILE A 167 2.34 -2.61 -14.56
C ILE A 167 1.28 -3.61 -15.06
N GLN A 168 1.25 -4.83 -14.51
CA GLN A 168 0.26 -5.83 -14.88
C GLN A 168 -1.16 -5.39 -14.52
N ALA A 169 -1.37 -4.70 -13.40
CA ALA A 169 -2.69 -4.22 -13.03
C ALA A 169 -3.20 -3.13 -13.99
N ILE A 170 -2.33 -2.24 -14.48
CA ILE A 170 -2.75 -1.04 -15.21
C ILE A 170 -2.44 -1.06 -16.72
N GLY A 171 -1.68 -2.05 -17.21
CA GLY A 171 -1.14 -2.06 -18.58
C GLY A 171 -2.20 -2.06 -19.67
N ASP A 172 -3.31 -2.76 -19.42
CA ASP A 172 -4.42 -2.90 -20.38
C ASP A 172 -5.42 -1.72 -20.34
N ILE A 173 -5.22 -0.75 -19.45
CA ILE A 173 -6.10 0.42 -19.36
C ILE A 173 -5.89 1.34 -20.56
N VAL A 174 -6.92 1.49 -21.38
CA VAL A 174 -6.87 2.35 -22.57
C VAL A 174 -6.87 3.84 -22.20
N SER A 175 -7.65 4.23 -21.18
CA SER A 175 -7.79 5.61 -20.73
C SER A 175 -7.96 5.69 -19.21
N PHE A 176 -7.28 6.66 -18.60
CA PHE A 176 -7.38 6.97 -17.17
C PHE A 176 -8.31 8.16 -16.88
N GLY A 177 -9.08 8.65 -17.86
CA GLY A 177 -9.90 9.87 -17.71
C GLY A 177 -10.90 9.85 -16.55
N ASP A 178 -11.43 8.67 -16.20
CA ASP A 178 -12.39 8.49 -15.10
C ASP A 178 -11.73 8.15 -13.75
N PHE A 179 -10.40 8.09 -13.70
CA PHE A 179 -9.67 7.73 -12.48
C PHE A 179 -9.55 8.93 -11.54
N ASN A 180 -9.44 8.62 -10.25
CA ASN A 180 -9.15 9.61 -9.24
C ASN A 180 -7.77 10.23 -9.48
N GLN A 181 -7.73 11.53 -9.74
CA GLN A 181 -6.49 12.25 -10.06
C GLN A 181 -5.43 12.13 -8.96
N ILE A 182 -5.82 12.17 -7.69
CA ILE A 182 -4.88 12.04 -6.57
C ILE A 182 -4.30 10.62 -6.53
N ALA A 183 -5.11 9.60 -6.83
CA ALA A 183 -4.65 8.22 -6.95
C ALA A 183 -3.63 8.07 -8.09
N LEU A 184 -3.85 8.70 -9.24
CA LEU A 184 -2.90 8.69 -10.36
C LEU A 184 -1.57 9.33 -9.98
N ILE A 185 -1.58 10.47 -9.28
CA ILE A 185 -0.35 11.11 -8.80
C ILE A 185 0.39 10.20 -7.81
N ARG A 186 -0.31 9.55 -6.89
CA ARG A 186 0.27 8.58 -5.95
C ARG A 186 0.84 7.35 -6.66
N LEU A 187 0.18 6.89 -7.72
CA LEU A 187 0.65 5.79 -8.55
C LEU A 187 1.94 6.15 -9.29
N LEU A 188 2.02 7.35 -9.90
CA LEU A 188 3.24 7.87 -10.51
C LEU A 188 4.38 7.96 -9.48
N GLN A 189 4.09 8.47 -8.28
CA GLN A 189 5.06 8.51 -7.18
C GLN A 189 5.55 7.10 -6.78
N ALA A 190 4.66 6.10 -6.75
CA ALA A 190 5.05 4.72 -6.49
C ALA A 190 5.97 4.17 -7.59
N ILE A 191 5.63 4.39 -8.86
CA ILE A 191 6.40 3.92 -10.03
C ILE A 191 7.81 4.53 -10.02
N VAL A 192 7.93 5.86 -9.93
CA VAL A 192 9.24 6.53 -9.95
C VAL A 192 10.10 6.08 -8.77
N THR A 193 9.49 5.90 -7.58
CA THR A 193 10.20 5.43 -6.38
C THR A 193 10.71 4.01 -6.57
N LEU A 194 9.93 3.11 -7.20
CA LEU A 194 10.35 1.75 -7.49
C LEU A 194 11.47 1.69 -8.53
N MET A 195 11.52 2.61 -9.49
CA MET A 195 12.56 2.69 -10.52
C MET A 195 13.83 3.43 -10.05
N TRP A 196 13.75 4.21 -8.98
CA TRP A 196 14.82 5.12 -8.57
C TRP A 196 16.16 4.43 -8.31
N GLY A 197 17.22 4.93 -8.96
CA GLY A 197 18.59 4.47 -8.74
C GLY A 197 18.92 3.07 -9.24
N ASP A 198 18.04 2.44 -10.03
CA ASP A 198 18.22 1.05 -10.49
C ASP A 198 18.01 0.86 -12.00
N VAL A 199 19.11 0.64 -12.72
CA VAL A 199 19.10 0.46 -14.18
C VAL A 199 18.35 -0.80 -14.61
N ALA A 200 18.46 -1.90 -13.86
CA ALA A 200 17.82 -3.17 -14.23
C ALA A 200 16.29 -3.06 -14.12
N ILE A 201 15.79 -2.41 -13.07
CA ILE A 201 14.36 -2.15 -12.90
C ILE A 201 13.86 -1.21 -13.99
N ILE A 202 14.61 -0.16 -14.35
CA ILE A 202 14.22 0.75 -15.43
C ILE A 202 14.15 0.02 -16.78
N GLN A 203 15.14 -0.83 -17.10
CA GLN A 203 15.13 -1.65 -18.32
C GLN A 203 13.94 -2.62 -18.35
N LEU A 204 13.61 -3.25 -17.23
CA LEU A 204 12.42 -4.08 -17.12
C LEU A 204 11.13 -3.29 -17.35
N ALA A 205 11.03 -2.10 -16.77
CA ALA A 205 9.87 -1.23 -16.95
C ALA A 205 9.71 -0.84 -18.42
N LYS A 206 10.82 -0.46 -19.07
CA LYS A 206 10.87 -0.13 -20.50
C LYS A 206 10.42 -1.31 -21.37
N GLY A 207 10.90 -2.52 -21.08
CA GLY A 207 10.50 -3.74 -21.77
C GLY A 207 9.01 -4.11 -21.61
N ARG A 208 8.30 -3.47 -20.67
CA ARG A 208 6.86 -3.66 -20.41
C ARG A 208 6.02 -2.41 -20.71
N ASP A 209 6.48 -1.57 -21.63
CA ASP A 209 5.77 -0.37 -22.10
C ASP A 209 5.43 0.64 -20.98
N ILE A 210 6.32 0.83 -20.00
CA ILE A 210 6.08 1.85 -18.97
C ILE A 210 5.92 3.25 -19.57
N ILE A 211 6.57 3.55 -20.70
CA ILE A 211 6.48 4.84 -21.38
C ILE A 211 5.06 5.07 -21.91
N GLY A 212 4.47 4.08 -22.60
CA GLY A 212 3.08 4.18 -23.08
C GLY A 212 2.08 4.28 -21.93
N ILE A 213 2.26 3.48 -20.87
CA ILE A 213 1.43 3.54 -19.66
C ILE A 213 1.49 4.92 -19.00
N VAL A 214 2.69 5.45 -18.75
CA VAL A 214 2.87 6.73 -18.06
C VAL A 214 2.37 7.90 -18.89
N ASN A 215 2.50 7.87 -20.22
CA ASN A 215 1.88 8.88 -21.08
C ASN A 215 0.35 8.88 -20.95
N ARG A 216 -0.30 7.71 -20.98
CA ARG A 216 -1.76 7.61 -20.76
C ARG A 216 -2.18 8.15 -19.39
N ILE A 217 -1.40 7.90 -18.34
CA ILE A 217 -1.67 8.46 -17.01
C ILE A 217 -1.48 9.99 -17.02
N LYS A 218 -0.37 10.47 -17.59
CA LYS A 218 -0.03 11.90 -17.70
C LYS A 218 -1.14 12.70 -18.38
N ASP A 219 -1.74 12.15 -19.43
CA ASP A 219 -2.81 12.80 -20.19
C ASP A 219 -4.11 12.94 -19.38
N ALA A 220 -4.33 12.07 -18.39
CA ALA A 220 -5.47 12.15 -17.46
C ALA A 220 -5.19 13.02 -16.23
N VAL A 221 -3.94 13.40 -15.96
CA VAL A 221 -3.57 14.22 -14.81
C VAL A 221 -3.54 15.71 -15.21
N VAL A 222 -4.38 16.51 -14.56
CA VAL A 222 -4.43 17.97 -14.81
C VAL A 222 -3.31 18.71 -14.07
N ASP A 223 -2.93 18.22 -12.90
CA ASP A 223 -1.98 18.84 -11.97
C ASP A 223 -0.53 18.74 -12.48
N GLU A 224 0.18 19.87 -12.53
CA GLU A 224 1.54 19.91 -13.08
C GLU A 224 2.57 19.16 -12.22
N SER A 225 2.36 19.00 -10.90
CA SER A 225 3.27 18.18 -10.09
C SER A 225 3.18 16.71 -10.51
N GLY A 226 1.98 16.23 -10.81
CA GLY A 226 1.78 14.88 -11.35
C GLY A 226 2.37 14.72 -12.74
N LYS A 227 2.18 15.70 -13.64
CA LYS A 227 2.79 15.67 -14.97
C LYS A 227 4.32 15.73 -14.92
N ALA A 228 4.90 16.49 -13.98
CA ALA A 228 6.34 16.54 -13.78
C ALA A 228 6.89 15.15 -13.43
N VAL A 229 6.29 14.46 -12.45
CA VAL A 229 6.69 13.08 -12.10
C VAL A 229 6.56 12.13 -13.30
N ALA A 230 5.51 12.27 -14.10
CA ALA A 230 5.37 11.46 -15.31
C ALA A 230 6.49 11.72 -16.34
N ARG A 231 6.89 12.99 -16.53
CA ARG A 231 8.03 13.34 -17.40
C ARG A 231 9.33 12.73 -16.86
N ASP A 232 9.58 12.81 -15.56
CA ASP A 232 10.77 12.23 -14.93
C ASP A 232 10.86 10.72 -15.18
N ILE A 233 9.75 9.97 -15.04
CA ILE A 233 9.73 8.53 -15.32
C ILE A 233 10.07 8.24 -16.78
N ILE A 234 9.51 9.04 -17.71
CA ILE A 234 9.75 8.90 -19.13
C ILE A 234 11.22 9.20 -19.47
N GLU A 235 11.78 10.26 -18.91
CA GLU A 235 13.20 10.63 -19.08
C GLU A 235 14.13 9.54 -18.54
N MET A 236 13.85 9.00 -17.35
CA MET A 236 14.59 7.84 -16.81
C MET A 236 14.58 6.66 -17.79
N ALA A 237 13.43 6.33 -18.38
CA ALA A 237 13.30 5.23 -19.32
C ALA A 237 13.96 5.49 -20.70
N TYR A 238 14.12 6.75 -21.12
CA TYR A 238 14.83 7.12 -22.34
C TYR A 238 16.35 7.23 -22.17
N SER A 239 16.82 7.50 -20.95
CA SER A 239 18.25 7.64 -20.64
C SER A 239 19.05 6.32 -20.69
N LEU A 240 18.37 5.20 -20.94
CA LEU A 240 18.89 3.83 -21.07
C LEU A 240 18.43 3.22 -22.40
#